data_AF-A0A7S1LY57-F1
#
_entry.id   AF-A0A7S1LY57-F1
#
_cell.length_a   1.000
_cell.length_b   1.000
_cell.length_c   1.000
_cell.angle_alpha   90.00
_cell.angle_beta   90.00
_cell.angle_gamma   90.00
#
_symmetry.space_group_name_H-M   'P 1'
#
loop_
_entity.id
_entity.type
_entity.pdbx_description
1 polymer ?
#
loop_
_entity_poly.entity_id
_entity_poly.type
_entity_poly.pdbx_seq_one_letter_code
_entity_poly.pdbx_strand_id
1 'polypeptide(L)'
;WLKPFGGSRPPSQPSWPLPPVAAAPGPELMAPTLSAASAALLVGAARGAAAFERPHGRSQAFVQLFEWTWDDIAVECEEWLGPKGFSAVQISPPNEHSSGDEWFTRYQPVSYKLVSRSGNESQFVSMVERCRNAGVGIYADAVFNHIASGSGTGVAGSQYGSRATPIYSPNDM
;
A
#
# COMPACT_ATOMS: atom_id res chain seq x y z
N TRP A 1 24.39 -7.35 37.32
CA TRP A 1 23.41 -6.41 37.89
C TRP A 1 22.39 -6.03 36.81
N LEU A 2 21.36 -6.87 36.65
CA LEU A 2 20.28 -6.65 35.69
C LEU A 2 19.29 -5.64 36.28
N LYS A 3 19.04 -4.52 35.60
CA LYS A 3 17.92 -3.63 35.91
C LYS A 3 16.64 -4.24 35.30
N PRO A 4 15.49 -4.23 35.99
CA PRO A 4 14.22 -4.64 35.39
C PRO A 4 13.76 -3.56 34.40
N PHE A 5 13.37 -3.99 33.20
CA PHE A 5 12.68 -3.14 32.23
C PHE A 5 11.29 -2.82 32.77
N GLY A 6 11.05 -1.56 33.11
CA GLY A 6 9.71 -1.04 33.34
C GLY A 6 8.96 -0.98 32.01
N GLY A 7 7.92 -1.80 31.88
CA GLY A 7 7.06 -1.82 30.70
C GLY A 7 6.14 -0.59 30.66
N SER A 8 6.45 0.36 29.78
CA SER A 8 5.48 1.33 29.30
C SER A 8 4.72 0.73 28.12
N ARG A 9 3.40 0.58 28.30
CA ARG A 9 2.45 0.11 27.27
C ARG A 9 2.54 1.01 26.03
N PRO A 10 2.58 0.48 24.79
CA PRO A 10 2.57 1.32 23.60
C PRO A 10 1.25 2.12 23.53
N PRO A 11 1.26 3.34 22.94
CA PRO A 11 0.05 4.13 22.76
C PRO A 11 -0.95 3.37 21.89
N SER A 12 -2.23 3.43 22.27
CA SER A 12 -3.34 2.82 21.54
C SER A 12 -3.41 3.39 20.13
N GLN A 13 -3.34 2.51 19.13
CA GLN A 13 -3.63 2.84 17.74
C GLN A 13 -5.05 3.41 17.63
N PRO A 14 -5.29 4.47 16.83
CA PRO A 14 -6.63 4.95 16.58
C PRO A 14 -7.43 3.89 15.80
N SER A 15 -8.50 3.39 16.42
CA SER A 15 -9.44 2.48 15.76
C SER A 15 -10.35 3.31 14.86
N TRP A 16 -10.09 3.30 13.55
CA TRP A 16 -11.01 3.90 12.60
C TRP A 16 -12.17 2.93 12.32
N PRO A 17 -13.43 3.37 12.53
CA PRO A 17 -14.57 2.55 12.15
C PRO A 17 -14.59 2.40 10.62
N LEU A 18 -14.69 1.16 10.15
CA LEU A 18 -14.96 0.87 8.76
C LEU A 18 -16.33 1.48 8.40
N PRO A 19 -16.48 2.16 7.25
CA PRO A 19 -17.79 2.65 6.83
C PRO A 19 -18.76 1.48 6.57
N PRO A 20 -20.06 1.63 6.86
CA PRO A 20 -21.05 0.62 6.55
C PRO A 20 -21.17 0.45 5.03
N VAL A 21 -21.09 -0.81 4.57
CA VAL A 21 -21.39 -1.18 3.20
C VAL A 21 -22.89 -0.96 2.96
N ALA A 22 -23.25 -0.01 2.10
CA ALA A 22 -24.63 0.17 1.67
C ALA A 22 -25.06 -1.07 0.87
N ALA A 23 -26.10 -1.75 1.35
CA ALA A 23 -26.73 -2.84 0.61
C ALA A 23 -27.43 -2.27 -0.63
N ALA A 24 -27.07 -2.78 -1.81
CA ALA A 24 -27.78 -2.46 -3.05
C ALA A 24 -29.23 -3.00 -2.99
N PRO A 25 -30.22 -2.27 -3.54
CA PRO A 25 -31.58 -2.76 -3.60
C PRO A 25 -31.68 -3.94 -4.58
N GLY A 26 -32.22 -5.06 -4.11
CA GLY A 26 -32.46 -6.26 -4.92
C GLY A 26 -33.56 -6.03 -5.96
N PRO A 27 -33.60 -6.84 -7.04
CA PRO A 27 -34.61 -6.69 -8.08
C PRO A 27 -35.97 -7.22 -7.58
N GLU A 28 -37.00 -6.37 -7.63
CA GLU A 28 -38.40 -6.81 -7.52
C GLU A 28 -38.76 -7.67 -8.74
N LEU A 29 -38.97 -8.96 -8.51
CA LEU A 29 -39.50 -9.91 -9.48
C LEU A 29 -41.03 -9.91 -9.37
N MET A 30 -41.70 -9.45 -10.43
CA MET A 30 -43.14 -9.60 -10.60
C MET A 30 -43.50 -11.09 -10.64
N ALA A 31 -44.41 -11.51 -9.74
CA ALA A 31 -44.91 -12.87 -9.69
C ALA A 31 -45.93 -13.14 -10.82
N PRO A 32 -45.79 -14.21 -11.61
CA PRO A 32 -46.90 -14.72 -12.40
C PRO A 32 -47.74 -15.66 -11.55
N THR A 33 -49.05 -15.45 -11.58
CA THR A 33 -50.03 -16.43 -11.12
C THR A 33 -49.99 -17.66 -12.03
N LEU A 34 -49.99 -18.88 -11.49
CA LEU A 34 -50.51 -20.06 -12.20
C LEU A 34 -50.69 -21.29 -11.31
N SER A 35 -51.68 -22.07 -11.73
CA SER A 35 -52.37 -23.20 -11.12
C SER A 35 -51.50 -24.45 -10.89
N ALA A 36 -51.95 -25.31 -9.98
CA ALA A 36 -51.34 -26.59 -9.63
C ALA A 36 -51.44 -27.64 -10.75
N ALA A 37 -50.33 -28.37 -10.98
CA ALA A 37 -50.32 -29.79 -11.37
C ALA A 37 -48.90 -30.36 -11.22
N SER A 38 -48.76 -31.45 -10.48
CA SER A 38 -47.51 -32.18 -10.28
C SER A 38 -47.12 -33.00 -11.51
N ALA A 39 -45.85 -32.89 -11.93
CA ALA A 39 -45.16 -33.91 -12.70
C ALA A 39 -43.69 -33.95 -12.24
N ALA A 40 -43.28 -35.10 -11.68
CA ALA A 40 -41.92 -35.33 -11.22
C ALA A 40 -40.98 -35.46 -12.42
N LEU A 41 -40.11 -34.47 -12.62
CA LEU A 41 -38.96 -34.56 -13.53
C LEU A 41 -37.70 -34.77 -12.69
N LEU A 42 -37.05 -35.93 -12.86
CA LEU A 42 -35.70 -36.19 -12.36
C LEU A 42 -34.70 -35.32 -13.14
N VAL A 43 -34.49 -34.10 -12.68
CA VAL A 43 -33.36 -33.28 -13.13
C VAL A 43 -32.15 -33.71 -12.31
N GLY A 44 -31.25 -34.47 -12.95
CA GLY A 44 -29.95 -34.78 -12.40
C GLY A 44 -29.25 -33.50 -11.99
N ALA A 45 -28.96 -33.35 -10.70
CA ALA A 45 -28.16 -32.26 -10.18
C ALA A 45 -26.73 -32.44 -10.68
N ALA A 46 -26.43 -31.92 -11.87
CA ALA A 46 -25.08 -31.51 -12.18
C ALA A 46 -24.74 -30.44 -11.14
N ARG A 47 -24.02 -30.86 -10.09
CA ARG A 47 -23.30 -29.94 -9.22
C ARG A 47 -22.28 -29.27 -10.14
N GLY A 48 -22.70 -28.18 -10.79
CA GLY A 48 -21.76 -27.20 -11.28
C GLY A 48 -20.86 -26.92 -10.10
N ALA A 49 -19.57 -27.20 -10.25
CA ALA A 49 -18.59 -26.65 -9.34
C ALA A 49 -18.92 -25.16 -9.31
N ALA A 50 -19.40 -24.66 -8.18
CA ALA A 50 -19.42 -23.23 -7.96
C ALA A 50 -17.96 -22.84 -8.16
N ALA A 51 -17.66 -22.27 -9.32
CA ALA A 51 -16.41 -21.56 -9.48
C ALA A 51 -16.38 -20.64 -8.28
N PHE A 52 -15.33 -20.75 -7.47
CA PHE A 52 -15.12 -19.79 -6.42
C PHE A 52 -15.12 -18.43 -7.12
N GLU A 53 -16.23 -17.70 -7.00
CA GLU A 53 -16.27 -16.29 -7.35
C GLU A 53 -15.22 -15.68 -6.44
N ARG A 54 -14.00 -15.54 -6.97
CA ARG A 54 -13.02 -14.67 -6.35
C ARG A 54 -13.79 -13.35 -6.20
N PRO A 55 -13.79 -12.69 -5.03
CA PRO A 55 -14.54 -11.45 -4.84
C PRO A 55 -14.08 -10.29 -5.75
N HIS A 56 -13.32 -10.57 -6.79
CA HIS A 56 -12.43 -9.64 -7.44
C HIS A 56 -12.43 -9.90 -8.94
N GLY A 57 -13.15 -9.06 -9.67
CA GLY A 57 -12.75 -8.62 -11.00
C GLY A 57 -11.46 -7.78 -10.99
N ARG A 58 -10.57 -7.98 -10.02
CA ARG A 58 -9.28 -7.29 -9.88
C ARG A 58 -8.16 -8.27 -10.24
N SER A 59 -7.24 -7.82 -11.07
CA SER A 59 -5.98 -8.48 -11.40
C SER A 59 -5.16 -8.74 -10.12
N GLN A 60 -4.42 -9.85 -10.11
CA GLN A 60 -3.39 -10.11 -9.09
C GLN A 60 -2.04 -9.44 -9.43
N ALA A 61 -1.98 -8.69 -10.53
CA ALA A 61 -0.78 -7.97 -10.91
C ALA A 61 -0.65 -6.67 -10.12
N PHE A 62 0.56 -6.40 -9.65
CA PHE A 62 1.01 -5.09 -9.21
C PHE A 62 2.03 -4.55 -10.20
N VAL A 63 2.31 -3.25 -10.14
CA VAL A 63 3.27 -2.56 -11.01
C VAL A 63 4.30 -1.82 -10.18
N GLN A 64 5.55 -1.77 -10.65
CA GLN A 64 6.57 -0.89 -10.06
C GLN A 64 6.61 0.43 -10.84
N LEU A 65 6.22 1.53 -10.20
CA LEU A 65 6.31 2.88 -10.77
C LEU A 65 7.62 3.52 -10.35
N PHE A 66 8.70 3.07 -10.98
CA PHE A 66 10.07 3.44 -10.66
C PHE A 66 10.35 4.92 -10.89
N GLU A 67 10.83 5.63 -9.86
CA GLU A 67 11.16 7.07 -9.85
C GLU A 67 9.97 8.04 -9.96
N TRP A 68 8.72 7.56 -9.94
CA TRP A 68 7.55 8.45 -10.03
C TRP A 68 7.37 9.29 -8.77
N THR A 69 6.77 10.48 -8.92
CA THR A 69 6.38 11.33 -7.79
C THR A 69 5.13 10.78 -7.11
N TRP A 70 4.90 11.16 -5.85
CA TRP A 70 3.70 10.73 -5.11
C TRP A 70 2.42 11.21 -5.80
N ASP A 71 2.41 12.44 -6.31
CA ASP A 71 1.24 13.03 -6.95
C ASP A 71 0.90 12.33 -8.28
N ASP A 72 1.92 11.97 -9.09
CA ASP A 72 1.71 11.23 -10.34
C ASP A 72 1.18 9.82 -10.08
N ILE A 73 1.71 9.12 -9.05
CA ILE A 73 1.21 7.79 -8.67
C ILE A 73 -0.26 7.88 -8.23
N ALA A 74 -0.62 8.91 -7.48
CA ALA A 74 -1.99 9.10 -7.01
C ALA A 74 -2.98 9.28 -8.18
N VAL A 75 -2.62 10.06 -9.20
CA VAL A 75 -3.42 10.23 -10.43
C VAL A 75 -3.51 8.91 -11.20
N GLU A 76 -2.38 8.22 -11.38
CA GLU A 76 -2.33 6.95 -12.11
C GLU A 76 -3.18 5.86 -11.44
N CYS A 77 -3.23 5.84 -10.09
CA CYS A 77 -4.13 4.99 -9.33
C CYS A 77 -5.61 5.22 -9.66
N GLU A 78 -6.02 6.48 -9.75
CA GLU A 78 -7.41 6.88 -9.96
C GLU A 78 -7.85 6.69 -11.41
N GLU A 79 -7.02 7.12 -12.36
CA GLU A 79 -7.39 7.18 -13.77
C GLU A 79 -7.17 5.86 -14.51
N TRP A 80 -6.21 5.05 -14.07
CA TRP A 80 -5.79 3.86 -14.82
C TRP A 80 -5.75 2.59 -13.98
N LEU A 81 -4.91 2.54 -12.95
CA LEU A 81 -4.62 1.27 -12.25
C LEU A 81 -5.84 0.71 -11.54
N GLY A 82 -6.62 1.56 -10.86
CA GLY A 82 -7.88 1.18 -10.24
C GLY A 82 -8.88 0.62 -11.26
N PRO A 83 -9.25 1.38 -12.31
CA PRO A 83 -10.15 0.92 -13.37
C PRO A 83 -9.69 -0.34 -14.12
N LYS A 84 -8.37 -0.52 -14.30
CA LYS A 84 -7.79 -1.73 -14.92
C LYS A 84 -7.62 -2.90 -13.95
N GLY A 85 -7.92 -2.68 -12.67
CA GLY A 85 -7.95 -3.72 -11.66
C GLY A 85 -6.58 -4.13 -11.14
N PHE A 86 -5.52 -3.32 -11.25
CA PHE A 86 -4.24 -3.60 -10.58
C PHE A 86 -4.44 -3.69 -9.07
N SER A 87 -3.68 -4.58 -8.42
CA SER A 87 -3.81 -4.81 -6.98
C SER A 87 -2.98 -3.82 -6.15
N ALA A 88 -1.81 -3.41 -6.65
CA ALA A 88 -0.90 -2.53 -5.93
C ALA A 88 0.10 -1.81 -6.83
N VAL A 89 0.77 -0.81 -6.26
CA VAL A 89 1.98 -0.16 -6.80
C VAL A 89 3.15 -0.41 -5.85
N GLN A 90 4.28 -0.87 -6.39
CA GLN A 90 5.58 -0.78 -5.72
C GLN A 90 6.20 0.57 -6.05
N ILE A 91 6.54 1.32 -5.01
CA ILE A 91 7.14 2.66 -5.11
C ILE A 91 8.65 2.60 -4.87
N SER A 92 9.38 3.59 -5.38
CA SER A 92 10.77 3.83 -4.97
C SER A 92 10.89 4.18 -3.47
N PRO A 93 12.07 4.03 -2.84
CA PRO A 93 12.23 4.28 -1.40
C PRO A 93 11.70 5.65 -0.96
N PRO A 94 10.77 5.71 0.01
CA PRO A 94 10.12 6.96 0.40
C PRO A 94 10.88 7.74 1.49
N ASN A 95 11.88 7.11 2.11
CA ASN A 95 12.66 7.71 3.17
C ASN A 95 13.72 8.69 2.63
N GLU A 96 14.23 9.54 3.52
CA GLU A 96 15.36 10.42 3.22
C GLU A 96 16.59 9.62 2.81
N HIS A 97 17.20 10.06 1.72
CA HIS A 97 18.35 9.43 1.10
C HIS A 97 19.44 10.47 0.73
N SER A 98 20.60 10.00 0.28
CA SER A 98 21.68 10.90 -0.16
C SER A 98 21.22 11.78 -1.33
N SER A 99 21.76 13.00 -1.41
CA SER A 99 21.48 13.91 -2.53
C SER A 99 22.12 13.41 -3.84
N GLY A 100 21.59 13.86 -4.98
CA GLY A 100 22.06 13.52 -6.34
C GLY A 100 20.89 13.10 -7.24
N ASP A 101 21.10 13.18 -8.55
CA ASP A 101 20.04 12.95 -9.56
C ASP A 101 19.98 11.49 -10.01
N GLU A 102 21.00 10.69 -9.69
CA GLU A 102 21.05 9.30 -10.05
C GLU A 102 19.97 8.49 -9.31
N TRP A 103 19.40 7.49 -9.98
CA TRP A 103 18.35 6.65 -9.41
C TRP A 103 18.81 5.93 -8.13
N PHE A 104 20.09 5.53 -8.09
CA PHE A 104 20.63 4.75 -6.99
C PHE A 104 20.81 5.57 -5.70
N THR A 105 20.72 6.90 -5.74
CA THR A 105 20.82 7.73 -4.53
C THR A 105 19.72 7.41 -3.54
N ARG A 106 18.54 6.95 -3.99
CA ARG A 106 17.44 6.48 -3.14
C ARG A 106 17.81 5.28 -2.27
N TYR A 107 18.77 4.48 -2.72
CA TYR A 107 19.27 3.30 -2.03
C TYR A 107 20.45 3.62 -1.10
N GLN A 108 20.62 4.88 -0.72
CA GLN A 108 21.57 5.34 0.29
C GLN A 108 20.80 6.06 1.42
N PRO A 109 20.12 5.32 2.33
CA PRO A 109 19.30 5.92 3.40
C PRO A 109 20.11 6.82 4.32
N VAL A 110 19.56 7.98 4.65
CA VAL A 110 20.14 8.92 5.63
C VAL A 110 19.28 8.97 6.90
N SER A 111 17.96 9.01 6.76
CA SER A 111 17.03 8.90 7.90
C SER A 111 15.72 8.26 7.44
N TYR A 112 14.80 8.01 8.38
CA TYR A 112 13.46 7.53 8.06
C TYR A 112 12.40 8.63 7.96
N LYS A 113 12.81 9.90 7.84
CA LYS A 113 11.88 10.97 7.45
C LYS A 113 11.30 10.65 6.07
N LEU A 114 9.99 10.80 5.89
CA LEU A 114 9.30 10.59 4.62
C LEU A 114 9.43 11.81 3.70
N VAL A 115 10.66 12.19 3.40
CA VAL A 115 10.99 13.27 2.48
C VAL A 115 12.03 12.71 1.51
N SER A 116 11.65 12.57 0.25
CA SER A 116 12.48 11.99 -0.80
C SER A 116 12.38 12.85 -2.07
N ARG A 117 13.11 12.44 -3.12
CA ARG A 117 12.96 13.04 -4.46
C ARG A 117 11.54 12.92 -5.03
N SER A 118 10.72 11.98 -4.55
CA SER A 118 9.32 11.83 -5.00
C SER A 118 8.32 12.76 -4.30
N GLY A 119 8.73 13.46 -3.23
CA GLY A 119 7.90 14.39 -2.48
C GLY A 119 8.02 14.24 -0.95
N ASN A 120 7.21 15.01 -0.23
CA ASN A 120 7.18 15.05 1.23
C ASN A 120 6.14 14.10 1.85
N GLU A 121 6.09 14.07 3.19
CA GLU A 121 5.23 13.16 3.96
C GLU A 121 3.74 13.40 3.69
N SER A 122 3.30 14.66 3.56
CA SER A 122 1.89 14.97 3.27
C SER A 122 1.46 14.47 1.88
N GLN A 123 2.35 14.56 0.89
CA GLN A 123 2.11 14.04 -0.45
C GLN A 123 2.10 12.52 -0.45
N PHE A 124 3.00 11.88 0.30
CA PHE A 124 3.00 10.43 0.49
C PHE A 124 1.68 9.92 1.09
N VAL A 125 1.20 10.57 2.16
CA VAL A 125 -0.10 10.23 2.78
C VAL A 125 -1.24 10.40 1.78
N SER A 126 -1.28 11.53 1.05
CA SER A 126 -2.28 11.79 0.01
C SER A 126 -2.31 10.68 -1.04
N MET A 127 -1.14 10.27 -1.55
CA MET A 127 -1.02 9.18 -2.52
C MET A 127 -1.57 7.85 -1.97
N VAL A 128 -1.19 7.47 -0.73
CA VAL A 128 -1.68 6.23 -0.11
C VAL A 128 -3.21 6.26 0.02
N GLU A 129 -3.80 7.38 0.45
CA GLU A 129 -5.24 7.50 0.62
C GLU A 129 -5.99 7.43 -0.72
N ARG A 130 -5.52 8.16 -1.73
CA ARG A 130 -6.12 8.18 -3.07
C ARG A 130 -6.03 6.82 -3.75
N CYS A 131 -4.86 6.19 -3.73
CA CYS A 131 -4.69 4.83 -4.25
C CYS A 131 -5.58 3.82 -3.51
N ARG A 132 -5.65 3.88 -2.17
CA ARG A 132 -6.54 3.02 -1.38
C ARG A 132 -8.01 3.20 -1.78
N ASN A 133 -8.46 4.44 -2.03
CA ASN A 133 -9.82 4.72 -2.47
C ASN A 133 -10.10 4.19 -3.89
N ALA A 134 -9.10 4.16 -4.77
CA ALA A 134 -9.15 3.44 -6.04
C ALA A 134 -9.00 1.90 -5.89
N GLY A 135 -8.80 1.42 -4.65
CA GLY A 135 -8.56 0.03 -4.26
C GLY A 135 -7.22 -0.54 -4.74
N VAL A 136 -6.25 0.33 -5.00
CA VAL A 136 -4.86 -0.01 -5.33
C VAL A 136 -4.02 0.11 -4.05
N GLY A 137 -3.39 -0.99 -3.62
CA GLY A 137 -2.47 -0.99 -2.48
C GLY A 137 -1.13 -0.31 -2.80
N ILE A 138 -0.35 -0.01 -1.77
CA ILE A 138 1.02 0.52 -1.91
C ILE A 138 2.00 -0.42 -1.22
N TYR A 139 3.05 -0.81 -1.94
CA TYR A 139 4.22 -1.52 -1.42
C TYR A 139 5.41 -0.56 -1.40
N ALA A 140 5.82 -0.16 -0.20
CA ALA A 140 7.00 0.67 -0.02
C ALA A 140 8.28 -0.16 -0.17
N ASP A 141 9.21 0.30 -1.00
CA ASP A 141 10.57 -0.24 -1.06
C ASP A 141 11.34 0.18 0.20
N ALA A 142 11.73 -0.81 1.01
CA ALA A 142 12.35 -0.60 2.31
C ALA A 142 13.82 -1.00 2.26
N VAL A 143 14.70 -0.01 2.40
CA VAL A 143 16.15 -0.22 2.48
C VAL A 143 16.59 -0.25 3.93
N PHE A 144 16.71 -1.45 4.49
CA PHE A 144 17.05 -1.66 5.92
C PHE A 144 18.39 -2.38 6.14
N ASN A 145 19.03 -2.87 5.08
CA ASN A 145 20.29 -3.62 5.18
C ASN A 145 21.51 -2.71 5.42
N HIS A 146 21.47 -1.46 4.98
CA HIS A 146 22.59 -0.51 5.04
C HIS A 146 22.10 0.94 5.08
N ILE A 147 23.04 1.87 5.28
CA ILE A 147 22.82 3.33 5.17
C ILE A 147 23.78 3.97 4.16
N ALA A 148 23.61 5.28 3.94
CA ALA A 148 24.44 6.09 3.07
C ALA A 148 25.93 5.96 3.41
N SER A 149 26.74 5.74 2.38
CA SER A 149 28.20 5.76 2.45
C SER A 149 28.77 7.17 2.29
N GLY A 150 30.03 7.37 2.69
CA GLY A 150 30.71 8.66 2.56
C GLY A 150 30.18 9.68 3.57
N SER A 151 30.05 10.94 3.13
CA SER A 151 29.55 12.06 3.94
C SER A 151 28.79 13.06 3.09
N GLY A 152 27.80 13.72 3.66
CA GLY A 152 27.02 14.76 2.98
C GLY A 152 25.73 15.11 3.71
N THR A 153 24.86 15.80 2.98
CA THR A 153 23.51 16.17 3.45
C THR A 153 22.47 15.40 2.63
N GLY A 154 21.55 14.74 3.33
CA GLY A 154 20.40 14.08 2.73
C GLY A 154 19.38 15.07 2.19
N VAL A 155 18.47 14.57 1.35
CA VAL A 155 17.44 15.40 0.69
C VAL A 155 16.46 16.09 1.65
N ALA A 156 16.42 15.69 2.93
CA ALA A 156 15.63 16.31 3.99
C ALA A 156 16.49 17.09 5.01
N GLY A 157 17.74 17.40 4.65
CA GLY A 157 18.65 18.23 5.44
C GLY A 157 19.43 17.48 6.53
N SER A 158 19.27 16.17 6.66
CA SER A 158 20.01 15.40 7.66
C SER A 158 21.47 15.21 7.25
N GLN A 159 22.40 15.40 8.18
CA GLN A 159 23.82 15.18 7.94
C GLN A 159 24.18 13.70 8.11
N TYR A 160 25.08 13.19 7.28
CA TYR A 160 25.69 11.87 7.41
C TYR A 160 27.20 11.93 7.13
N GLY A 161 27.95 11.01 7.72
CA GLY A 161 29.41 11.00 7.62
C GLY A 161 30.04 10.03 8.62
N SER A 162 31.28 9.61 8.38
CA SER A 162 32.06 8.80 9.33
C SER A 162 31.34 7.52 9.80
N ARG A 163 30.57 6.87 8.91
CA ARG A 163 29.69 5.71 9.22
C ARG A 163 28.58 6.02 10.24
N ALA A 164 28.12 7.26 10.26
CA ALA A 164 27.03 7.72 11.11
C ALA A 164 25.96 8.47 10.31
N THR A 165 24.72 8.35 10.78
CA THR A 165 23.52 9.07 10.34
C THR A 165 22.77 9.54 11.59
N PRO A 166 21.67 10.30 11.48
CA PRO A 166 20.84 10.60 12.65
C PRO A 166 20.22 9.35 13.30
N ILE A 167 20.15 8.23 12.59
CA ILE A 167 19.50 6.99 13.04
C ILE A 167 20.48 5.90 13.49
N TYR A 168 21.73 5.91 13.00
CA TYR A 168 22.74 4.90 13.33
C TYR A 168 24.10 5.53 13.58
N SER A 169 24.84 4.94 14.52
CA SER A 169 26.21 5.29 14.87
C SER A 169 27.21 4.28 14.26
N PRO A 170 28.52 4.56 14.32
CA PRO A 170 29.54 3.63 13.84
C PRO A 170 29.58 2.28 14.58
N ASN A 171 28.95 2.17 15.76
CA ASN A 171 28.86 0.92 16.51
C ASN A 171 27.67 0.06 16.09
N ASP A 172 26.74 0.60 15.30
CA ASP A 172 25.53 -0.09 14.83
C ASP A 172 25.74 -0.74 13.44
N MET A 173 26.96 -0.62 12.89
CA MET A 173 27.35 -0.90 11.51
C MET A 173 28.45 -1.96 11.45
#